data_AF-A0A4Y2B914-F1
#
_entry.id   AF-A0A4Y2B914-F1
#
_cell.length_a   1.000
_cell.length_b   1.000
_cell.length_c   1.000
_cell.angle_alpha   90.00
_cell.angle_beta   90.00
_cell.angle_gamma   90.00
#
_symmetry.space_group_name_H-M   'P 1'
#
loop_
_entity.id
_entity.type
_entity.pdbx_description
1 polymer ?
#
loop_
_entity_poly.entity_id
_entity_poly.type
_entity_poly.pdbx_seq_one_letter_code
_entity_poly.pdbx_strand_id
1 'polypeptide(L)'
;MDSTDNFLFQYQSRSLPPSQILSHSQNQNLNIPQFSFLNSTNSPWFCSSFSPDPLIILQINLDKSKVDTANLPKEAKTHKIDLILLQEPHSKDGKILGIPKSWNQWLSANGKAGIISFTSASTPIFLGTKENAVAIKTQTSIGPLSIISGYSSPYSDIQGTIQDISHFITSLTQESVLIGADMNAHSTLWGYPNDSPRGNAMCVEDFISSTNLHLLNVKDAGPTFQQHNAKGWPDLTLSIGQHLSNTASWEVLEDVSFSDHNFIKIQLNITTQSHSYTWFKTAYGGHNKFIQNFKPKVNSIQ
;
A
#
# COMPACT_ATOMS: atom_id res chain seq x y z
N MET A 1 27.74 47.23 2.97
CA MET A 1 27.15 47.34 4.32
C MET A 1 26.17 46.19 4.45
N ASP A 2 26.56 45.24 5.29
CA ASP A 2 25.93 43.94 5.47
C ASP A 2 24.48 44.02 5.94
N SER A 3 23.61 43.23 5.32
CA SER A 3 22.29 42.89 5.84
C SER A 3 22.33 41.46 6.36
N THR A 4 22.41 41.34 7.68
CA THR A 4 22.28 40.08 8.41
C THR A 4 20.81 39.64 8.45
N ASP A 5 20.40 38.85 7.46
CA ASP A 5 19.07 38.24 7.41
C ASP A 5 19.05 36.94 8.23
N ASN A 6 18.47 37.00 9.44
CA ASN A 6 18.20 35.84 10.30
C ASN A 6 17.04 34.99 9.74
N PHE A 7 17.28 33.70 9.48
CA PHE A 7 16.21 32.73 9.20
C PHE A 7 15.67 32.15 10.50
N LEU A 8 14.49 32.61 10.93
CA LEU A 8 13.74 31.98 12.02
C LEU A 8 12.85 30.86 11.47
N PHE A 9 13.08 29.63 11.93
CA PHE A 9 12.18 28.50 11.73
C PHE A 9 11.25 28.39 12.93
N GLN A 10 9.93 28.40 12.69
CA GLN A 10 8.94 28.17 13.74
C GLN A 10 8.52 26.70 13.80
N TYR A 11 8.48 26.17 15.02
CA TYR A 11 7.88 24.89 15.37
C TYR A 11 6.36 25.09 15.53
N GLN A 12 5.54 24.32 14.82
CA GLN A 12 4.08 24.32 15.00
C GLN A 12 3.62 22.93 15.43
N SER A 13 3.61 22.67 16.73
CA SER A 13 2.75 21.65 17.34
C SER A 13 1.38 22.27 17.60
N ARG A 14 0.30 21.55 17.27
CA ARG A 14 -1.06 21.98 17.62
C ARG A 14 -1.28 21.80 19.13
N SER A 15 -1.18 22.89 19.90
CA SER A 15 -1.85 23.05 21.19
C SER A 15 -1.90 24.53 21.59
N LEU A 16 -3.13 25.09 21.68
CA LEU A 16 -3.69 26.30 22.36
C LEU A 16 -2.80 27.54 22.72
N PRO A 17 -3.39 28.76 22.76
CA PRO A 17 -2.68 30.00 22.43
C PRO A 17 -1.92 30.64 23.62
N PRO A 18 -0.84 31.40 23.37
CA PRO A 18 -0.21 32.22 24.41
C PRO A 18 -0.88 33.59 24.50
N SER A 19 -1.44 33.88 25.66
CA SER A 19 -1.74 35.23 26.11
C SER A 19 -0.47 35.91 26.67
N GLN A 20 -0.36 37.21 26.39
CA GLN A 20 0.51 38.24 27.01
C GLN A 20 1.88 38.48 26.39
N ILE A 21 1.92 39.62 25.69
CA ILE A 21 3.10 40.42 25.35
C ILE A 21 3.68 41.01 26.63
N LEU A 22 4.98 40.84 26.86
CA LEU A 22 5.78 41.77 27.66
C LEU A 22 7.10 42.01 26.92
N SER A 23 7.21 43.23 26.37
CA SER A 23 8.43 43.83 25.87
C SER A 23 9.47 43.92 26.99
N HIS A 24 10.73 43.56 26.76
CA HIS A 24 11.89 44.19 27.39
C HIS A 24 13.12 44.00 26.49
N SER A 25 13.74 45.13 26.13
CA SER A 25 15.05 45.22 25.49
C SER A 25 16.17 44.84 26.48
N GLN A 26 17.20 44.13 26.04
CA GLN A 26 18.61 44.51 26.21
C GLN A 26 19.57 43.44 25.65
N ASN A 27 20.65 43.93 25.02
CA ASN A 27 21.78 43.21 24.45
C ASN A 27 22.36 42.14 25.38
N GLN A 28 22.50 40.92 24.88
CA GLN A 28 23.58 40.01 25.29
C GLN A 28 24.13 39.26 24.06
N ASN A 29 25.46 39.31 23.92
CA ASN A 29 26.25 38.59 22.93
C ASN A 29 25.84 37.11 22.84
N LEU A 30 25.26 36.70 21.72
CA LEU A 30 25.04 35.29 21.41
C LEU A 30 26.04 34.86 20.36
N ASN A 31 26.93 33.96 20.78
CA ASN A 31 27.83 33.20 19.92
C ASN A 31 27.10 32.73 18.65
N ILE A 32 27.68 33.06 17.50
CA ILE A 32 27.25 32.57 16.19
C ILE A 32 27.31 31.04 16.23
N PRO A 33 26.20 30.29 16.02
CA PRO A 33 26.30 28.87 15.82
C PRO A 33 26.87 28.66 14.41
N GLN A 34 28.16 28.35 14.35
CA GLN A 34 28.77 27.77 13.16
C GLN A 34 28.04 26.44 12.91
N PHE A 35 27.28 26.35 11.81
CA PHE A 35 26.75 25.07 11.34
C PHE A 35 27.93 24.22 10.87
N SER A 36 28.48 23.40 11.77
CA SER A 36 29.29 22.27 11.39
C SER A 36 28.33 21.20 10.85
N PHE A 37 28.51 20.81 9.60
CA PHE A 37 27.98 19.54 9.13
C PHE A 37 28.74 18.46 9.90
N LEU A 38 28.15 18.00 11.01
CA LEU A 38 28.61 16.80 11.67
C LEU A 38 28.44 15.66 10.66
N ASN A 39 29.54 14.97 10.35
CA ASN A 39 29.54 13.65 9.71
C ASN A 39 28.92 12.62 10.68
N SER A 40 27.66 12.80 11.04
CA SER A 40 26.85 11.77 11.67
C SER A 40 26.08 11.06 10.56
N THR A 41 26.30 9.76 10.44
CA THR A 41 25.58 8.85 9.53
C THR A 41 24.06 8.84 9.73
N ASN A 42 23.55 9.50 10.76
CA ASN A 42 22.13 9.82 10.92
C ASN A 42 21.88 11.29 10.61
N SER A 43 21.37 11.55 9.41
CA SER A 43 20.88 12.86 9.00
C SER A 43 19.62 13.23 9.80
N PRO A 44 19.58 14.36 10.54
CA PRO A 44 18.39 14.78 11.31
C PRO A 44 17.17 15.15 10.44
N TRP A 45 17.33 15.06 9.11
CA TRP A 45 16.36 15.40 8.10
C TRP A 45 15.46 14.21 7.70
N PHE A 46 15.81 13.00 8.16
CA PHE A 46 15.11 11.77 7.85
C PHE A 46 14.80 11.02 9.15
N CYS A 47 13.51 10.90 9.48
CA CYS A 47 13.08 9.98 10.53
C CYS A 47 12.34 8.83 9.86
N SER A 48 13.00 7.67 9.80
CA SER A 48 12.37 6.41 9.47
C SER A 48 11.95 5.73 10.77
N SER A 49 10.70 5.28 10.81
CA SER A 49 10.16 4.51 11.93
C SER A 49 9.45 3.30 11.38
N PHE A 50 9.52 2.17 12.08
CA PHE A 50 8.72 1.00 11.75
C PHE A 50 7.41 1.07 12.51
N SER A 51 6.31 0.68 11.87
CA SER A 51 5.08 0.40 12.60
C SER A 51 5.35 -0.66 13.67
N PRO A 52 4.83 -0.52 14.90
CA PRO A 52 4.93 -1.58 15.90
C PRO A 52 4.02 -2.77 15.57
N ASP A 53 3.01 -2.57 14.72
CA ASP A 53 1.97 -3.53 14.40
C ASP A 53 2.27 -4.29 13.10
N PRO A 54 1.80 -5.55 12.96
CA PRO A 54 1.91 -6.31 11.72
C PRO A 54 1.12 -5.64 10.59
N LEU A 55 1.57 -5.81 9.35
CA LEU A 55 0.87 -5.32 8.17
C LEU A 55 -0.41 -6.13 7.92
N ILE A 56 -1.57 -5.47 7.98
CA ILE A 56 -2.89 -6.09 7.75
C ILE A 56 -3.45 -5.65 6.40
N ILE A 57 -3.74 -6.63 5.55
CA ILE A 57 -4.24 -6.44 4.19
C ILE A 57 -5.61 -7.12 4.08
N LEU A 58 -6.57 -6.40 3.51
CA LEU A 58 -7.89 -6.94 3.17
C LEU A 58 -7.96 -7.21 1.67
N GLN A 59 -8.44 -8.37 1.25
CA GLN A 59 -8.76 -8.68 -0.14
C GLN A 59 -10.27 -8.87 -0.28
N ILE A 60 -10.87 -8.25 -1.30
CA ILE A 60 -12.32 -8.35 -1.56
C ILE A 60 -12.67 -8.01 -3.02
N ASN A 61 -13.55 -8.82 -3.62
CA ASN A 61 -14.29 -8.47 -4.81
C ASN A 61 -15.62 -7.78 -4.44
N LEU A 62 -15.81 -6.54 -4.89
CA LEU A 62 -16.95 -5.70 -4.53
C LEU A 62 -18.15 -5.85 -5.47
N ASP A 63 -18.05 -6.60 -6.58
CA ASP A 63 -19.09 -6.75 -7.62
C ASP A 63 -19.75 -5.41 -8.03
N LYS A 64 -18.93 -4.35 -8.16
CA LYS A 64 -19.36 -2.97 -8.43
C LYS A 64 -20.38 -2.40 -7.43
N SER A 65 -20.50 -3.01 -6.25
CA SER A 65 -21.44 -2.61 -5.20
C SER A 65 -21.05 -1.28 -4.58
N LYS A 66 -21.92 -0.27 -4.73
CA LYS A 66 -21.78 1.04 -4.08
C LYS A 66 -21.83 0.93 -2.56
N VAL A 67 -22.69 0.06 -2.05
CA VAL A 67 -22.94 -0.10 -0.62
C VAL A 67 -21.72 -0.74 0.03
N ASP A 68 -21.19 -1.80 -0.59
CA ASP A 68 -20.03 -2.49 -0.05
C ASP A 68 -18.78 -1.60 -0.08
N THR A 69 -18.57 -0.87 -1.18
CA THR A 69 -17.49 0.13 -1.27
C THR A 69 -17.59 1.21 -0.18
N ALA A 70 -18.81 1.67 0.13
CA ALA A 70 -19.04 2.67 1.17
C ALA A 70 -18.89 2.12 2.61
N ASN A 71 -18.94 0.79 2.80
CA ASN A 71 -18.73 0.14 4.08
C ASN A 71 -17.24 -0.09 4.41
N LEU A 72 -16.35 -0.08 3.39
CA LEU A 72 -14.90 -0.26 3.58
C LEU A 72 -14.26 0.61 4.67
N PRO A 73 -14.62 1.90 4.86
CA PRO A 73 -14.05 2.72 5.95
C PRO A 73 -14.38 2.20 7.35
N LYS A 74 -15.56 1.59 7.52
CA LYS A 74 -15.94 0.96 8.79
C LYS A 74 -15.09 -0.28 9.02
N GLU A 75 -15.01 -1.17 8.03
CA GLU A 75 -14.27 -2.43 8.16
C GLU A 75 -12.76 -2.19 8.29
N ALA A 76 -12.22 -1.21 7.56
CA ALA A 76 -10.83 -0.76 7.72
C ALA A 76 -10.50 -0.38 9.16
N LYS A 77 -11.42 0.30 9.84
CA LYS A 77 -11.25 0.68 11.24
C LYS A 77 -11.43 -0.51 12.20
N THR A 78 -12.44 -1.34 11.96
CA THR A 78 -12.74 -2.53 12.80
C THR A 78 -11.56 -3.49 12.84
N HIS A 79 -11.00 -3.82 11.68
CA HIS A 79 -9.94 -4.83 11.55
C HIS A 79 -8.53 -4.24 11.51
N LYS A 80 -8.39 -2.92 11.73
CA LYS A 80 -7.11 -2.18 11.65
C LYS A 80 -6.35 -2.47 10.36
N ILE A 81 -7.07 -2.41 9.24
CA ILE A 81 -6.48 -2.69 7.92
C ILE A 81 -5.53 -1.55 7.57
N ASP A 82 -4.45 -1.85 6.85
CA ASP A 82 -3.48 -0.88 6.32
C ASP A 82 -3.63 -0.69 4.81
N LEU A 83 -3.98 -1.77 4.10
CA LEU A 83 -4.09 -1.86 2.64
C LEU A 83 -5.30 -2.71 2.24
N ILE A 84 -5.95 -2.34 1.14
CA ILE A 84 -7.04 -3.14 0.56
C ILE A 84 -6.71 -3.49 -0.89
N LEU A 85 -6.82 -4.77 -1.24
CA LEU A 85 -6.78 -5.30 -2.60
C LEU A 85 -8.21 -5.49 -3.08
N LEU A 86 -8.59 -4.76 -4.13
CA LEU A 86 -9.96 -4.68 -4.62
C LEU A 86 -10.10 -5.35 -5.98
N GLN A 87 -11.20 -6.07 -6.14
CA GLN A 87 -11.69 -6.53 -7.44
C GLN A 87 -13.10 -5.99 -7.68
N GLU A 88 -13.40 -5.68 -8.94
CA GLU A 88 -14.61 -5.00 -9.40
C GLU A 88 -15.08 -3.80 -8.55
N PRO A 89 -14.21 -2.82 -8.22
CA PRO A 89 -14.64 -1.67 -7.45
C PRO A 89 -15.65 -0.81 -8.22
N HIS A 90 -16.58 -0.16 -7.51
CA HIS A 90 -17.44 0.85 -8.12
C HIS A 90 -16.61 2.09 -8.49
N SER A 91 -16.14 2.15 -9.73
CA SER A 91 -15.27 3.22 -10.23
C SER A 91 -15.93 4.05 -11.34
N LYS A 92 -15.50 5.32 -11.44
CA LYS A 92 -15.84 6.23 -12.53
C LYS A 92 -14.67 7.17 -12.79
N ASP A 93 -14.35 7.41 -14.06
CA ASP A 93 -13.28 8.32 -14.49
C ASP A 93 -11.93 8.01 -13.83
N GLY A 94 -11.59 6.71 -13.71
CA GLY A 94 -10.33 6.24 -13.12
C GLY A 94 -10.23 6.40 -11.60
N LYS A 95 -11.37 6.58 -10.90
CA LYS A 95 -11.42 6.71 -9.44
C LYS A 95 -12.48 5.81 -8.84
N ILE A 96 -12.15 5.20 -7.69
CA ILE A 96 -13.10 4.47 -6.86
C ILE A 96 -13.99 5.48 -6.15
N LEU A 97 -15.31 5.28 -6.20
CA LEU A 97 -16.29 6.15 -5.56
C LEU A 97 -16.66 5.61 -4.17
N GLY A 98 -17.16 6.47 -3.28
CA GLY A 98 -17.65 6.04 -1.97
C GLY A 98 -16.58 5.90 -0.88
N ILE A 99 -15.30 6.12 -1.22
CA ILE A 99 -14.18 6.10 -0.26
C ILE A 99 -13.70 7.52 0.11
N PRO A 100 -13.06 7.70 1.29
CA PRO A 100 -12.46 8.97 1.69
C PRO A 100 -11.42 9.50 0.69
N LYS A 101 -11.47 10.79 0.38
CA LYS A 101 -10.54 11.45 -0.56
C LYS A 101 -9.08 11.44 -0.10
N SER A 102 -8.82 11.23 1.19
CA SER A 102 -7.47 11.16 1.74
C SER A 102 -6.77 9.84 1.44
N TRP A 103 -7.51 8.80 1.07
CA TRP A 103 -6.95 7.49 0.75
C TRP A 103 -6.28 7.52 -0.61
N ASN A 104 -5.11 6.90 -0.69
CA ASN A 104 -4.48 6.67 -1.98
C ASN A 104 -5.18 5.50 -2.66
N GLN A 105 -5.32 5.59 -3.97
CA GLN A 105 -5.99 4.58 -4.78
C GLN A 105 -5.26 4.42 -6.10
N TRP A 106 -5.14 3.18 -6.54
CA TRP A 106 -4.61 2.80 -7.85
C TRP A 106 -5.55 1.77 -8.47
N LEU A 107 -5.79 1.86 -9.77
CA LEU A 107 -6.67 0.96 -10.51
C LEU A 107 -5.92 0.37 -11.70
N SER A 108 -6.32 -0.84 -12.10
CA SER A 108 -5.97 -1.42 -13.40
C SER A 108 -6.52 -0.57 -14.55
N ALA A 109 -6.00 -0.76 -15.77
CA ALA A 109 -6.43 0.05 -16.91
C ALA A 109 -7.91 -0.16 -17.24
N ASN A 110 -8.42 -1.39 -17.07
CA ASN A 110 -9.85 -1.69 -17.21
C ASN A 110 -10.71 -1.32 -15.99
N GLY A 111 -10.09 -0.83 -14.91
CA GLY A 111 -10.77 -0.41 -13.68
C GLY A 111 -11.37 -1.55 -12.83
N LYS A 112 -11.05 -2.82 -13.13
CA LYS A 112 -11.59 -4.00 -12.44
C LYS A 112 -10.70 -4.54 -11.31
N ALA A 113 -9.44 -4.13 -11.21
CA ALA A 113 -8.59 -4.42 -10.07
C ALA A 113 -8.10 -3.11 -9.45
N GLY A 114 -7.86 -3.09 -8.15
CA GLY A 114 -7.50 -1.88 -7.43
C GLY A 114 -6.71 -2.13 -6.16
N ILE A 115 -5.97 -1.10 -5.74
CA ILE A 115 -5.30 -1.08 -4.43
C ILE A 115 -5.65 0.24 -3.75
N ILE A 116 -6.05 0.16 -2.48
CA ILE A 116 -6.22 1.31 -1.59
C ILE A 116 -5.15 1.25 -0.51
N SER A 117 -4.53 2.40 -0.23
CA SER A 117 -3.72 2.58 0.98
C SER A 117 -4.17 3.76 1.81
N PHE A 118 -4.09 3.60 3.12
CA PHE A 118 -4.48 4.65 4.06
C PHE A 118 -3.34 5.62 4.30
N THR A 119 -3.67 6.90 4.48
CA THR A 119 -2.68 7.99 4.64
C THR A 119 -1.78 7.81 5.86
N SER A 120 -2.18 7.01 6.83
CA SER A 120 -1.41 6.64 8.02
C SER A 120 -0.39 5.51 7.78
N ALA A 121 -0.55 4.75 6.69
CA ALA A 121 0.40 3.72 6.31
C ALA A 121 1.66 4.35 5.67
N SER A 122 2.78 3.64 5.72
CA SER A 122 3.98 3.98 4.94
C SER A 122 3.59 4.31 3.50
N THR A 123 4.02 5.46 2.97
CA THR A 123 3.65 5.89 1.61
C THR A 123 4.16 4.88 0.58
N PRO A 124 3.29 4.06 -0.04
CA PRO A 124 3.76 3.08 -0.99
C PRO A 124 4.15 3.76 -2.31
N ILE A 125 5.07 3.15 -3.02
CA ILE A 125 5.53 3.57 -4.35
C ILE A 125 4.64 2.89 -5.39
N PHE A 126 4.07 3.67 -6.30
CA PHE A 126 3.31 3.11 -7.41
C PHE A 126 4.25 2.48 -8.45
N LEU A 127 4.06 1.20 -8.76
CA LEU A 127 4.88 0.49 -9.75
C LEU A 127 4.29 0.57 -11.15
N GLY A 128 2.97 0.70 -11.27
CA GLY A 128 2.30 0.85 -12.54
C GLY A 128 0.98 0.09 -12.60
N THR A 129 0.35 0.20 -13.76
CA THR A 129 -0.88 -0.50 -14.11
C THR A 129 -0.67 -1.33 -15.37
N LYS A 130 -1.36 -2.46 -15.44
CA LYS A 130 -1.59 -3.28 -16.63
C LYS A 130 -3.10 -3.31 -16.93
N GLU A 131 -3.52 -4.11 -17.90
CA GLU A 131 -4.93 -4.19 -18.28
C GLU A 131 -5.78 -4.72 -17.12
N ASN A 132 -5.37 -5.85 -16.54
CA ASN A 132 -6.12 -6.60 -15.52
C ASN A 132 -5.49 -6.56 -14.13
N ALA A 133 -4.36 -5.87 -13.96
CA ALA A 133 -3.63 -5.83 -12.71
C ALA A 133 -3.02 -4.46 -12.41
N VAL A 134 -2.78 -4.19 -11.15
CA VAL A 134 -2.13 -2.97 -10.66
C VAL A 134 -1.18 -3.31 -9.51
N ALA A 135 -0.07 -2.59 -9.41
CA ALA A 135 0.98 -2.92 -8.46
C ALA A 135 1.51 -1.68 -7.70
N ILE A 136 1.79 -1.88 -6.42
CA ILE A 136 2.50 -0.94 -5.56
C ILE A 136 3.68 -1.64 -4.87
N LYS A 137 4.56 -0.85 -4.27
CA LYS A 137 5.69 -1.31 -3.47
C LYS A 137 5.72 -0.59 -2.14
N THR A 138 5.95 -1.33 -1.07
CA THR A 138 6.14 -0.78 0.27
C THR A 138 7.44 -1.29 0.87
N GLN A 139 8.07 -0.49 1.72
CA GLN A 139 9.28 -0.89 2.42
C GLN A 139 8.88 -1.55 3.75
N THR A 140 9.45 -2.72 4.03
CA THR A 140 9.14 -3.49 5.25
C THR A 140 10.41 -3.90 6.00
N SER A 141 10.25 -4.46 7.19
CA SER A 141 11.34 -5.00 8.01
C SER A 141 12.13 -6.13 7.33
N ILE A 142 11.53 -6.80 6.34
CA ILE A 142 12.15 -7.91 5.59
C ILE A 142 12.68 -7.47 4.21
N GLY A 143 12.64 -6.16 3.92
CA GLY A 143 13.00 -5.57 2.64
C GLY A 143 11.79 -5.03 1.86
N PRO A 144 11.97 -4.71 0.56
CA PRO A 144 10.87 -4.28 -0.29
C PRO A 144 9.82 -5.39 -0.46
N LEU A 145 8.55 -5.03 -0.27
CA LEU A 145 7.39 -5.86 -0.54
C LEU A 145 6.60 -5.24 -1.68
N SER A 146 6.50 -5.96 -2.79
CA SER A 146 5.64 -5.59 -3.91
C SER A 146 4.27 -6.24 -3.74
N ILE A 147 3.20 -5.46 -3.91
CA ILE A 147 1.82 -5.88 -3.69
C ILE A 147 1.05 -5.66 -4.98
N ILE A 148 0.43 -6.72 -5.48
CA ILE A 148 -0.26 -6.74 -6.77
C ILE A 148 -1.72 -7.12 -6.52
N SER A 149 -2.64 -6.35 -7.10
CA SER A 149 -4.04 -6.77 -7.21
C SER A 149 -4.38 -7.07 -8.66
N GLY A 150 -5.07 -8.19 -8.90
CA GLY A 150 -5.50 -8.63 -10.22
C GLY A 150 -6.97 -9.05 -10.24
N TYR A 151 -7.58 -9.00 -11.41
CA TYR A 151 -8.92 -9.56 -11.61
C TYR A 151 -9.00 -10.18 -13.00
N SER A 152 -9.43 -11.43 -13.05
CA SER A 152 -9.61 -12.17 -14.28
C SER A 152 -11.08 -12.57 -14.43
N SER A 153 -11.77 -11.97 -15.40
CA SER A 153 -13.20 -12.22 -15.62
C SER A 153 -13.46 -13.70 -15.91
N PRO A 154 -14.58 -14.29 -15.46
CA PRO A 154 -14.93 -15.67 -15.78
C PRO A 154 -15.17 -15.88 -17.28
N TYR A 155 -15.46 -14.81 -18.03
CA TYR A 155 -15.76 -14.84 -19.46
C TYR A 155 -14.58 -14.44 -20.36
N SER A 156 -13.46 -14.01 -19.78
CA SER A 156 -12.25 -13.64 -20.53
C SER A 156 -11.19 -14.73 -20.45
N ASP A 157 -10.25 -14.72 -21.39
CA ASP A 157 -9.06 -15.56 -21.28
C ASP A 157 -8.26 -15.19 -20.03
N ILE A 158 -7.90 -16.19 -19.23
CA ILE A 158 -7.10 -16.02 -18.02
C ILE A 158 -5.66 -15.64 -18.33
N GLN A 159 -5.17 -15.99 -19.52
CA GLN A 159 -3.78 -15.79 -19.91
C GLN A 159 -3.40 -14.30 -19.92
N GLY A 160 -4.33 -13.40 -20.27
CA GLY A 160 -4.09 -11.96 -20.19
C GLY A 160 -3.75 -11.49 -18.78
N THR A 161 -4.51 -11.96 -17.77
CA THR A 161 -4.25 -11.63 -16.36
C THR A 161 -2.95 -12.26 -15.86
N ILE A 162 -2.68 -13.52 -16.22
CA ILE A 162 -1.42 -14.21 -15.88
C ILE A 162 -0.22 -13.46 -16.46
N GLN A 163 -0.29 -13.03 -17.72
CA GLN A 163 0.76 -12.25 -18.38
C GLN A 163 0.98 -10.89 -17.72
N ASP A 164 -0.10 -10.18 -17.37
CA ASP A 164 -0.02 -8.90 -16.68
C ASP A 164 0.69 -9.03 -15.32
N ILE A 165 0.33 -10.03 -14.52
CA ILE A 165 0.96 -10.33 -13.23
C ILE A 165 2.42 -10.76 -13.43
N SER A 166 2.69 -11.62 -14.42
CA SER A 166 4.05 -12.10 -14.76
C SER A 166 4.97 -10.95 -15.15
N HIS A 167 4.46 -9.95 -15.90
CA HIS A 167 5.23 -8.78 -16.27
C HIS A 167 5.68 -7.99 -15.03
N PHE A 168 4.82 -7.84 -14.02
CA PHE A 168 5.25 -7.24 -12.77
C PHE A 168 6.32 -8.10 -12.09
N ILE A 169 6.07 -9.39 -11.89
CA ILE A 169 7.01 -10.28 -11.19
C ILE A 169 8.40 -10.29 -11.84
N THR A 170 8.47 -10.39 -13.16
CA THR A 170 9.74 -10.42 -13.91
C THR A 170 10.57 -9.14 -13.75
N SER A 171 9.92 -8.00 -13.46
CA SER A 171 10.60 -6.73 -13.17
C SER A 171 11.08 -6.57 -11.72
N LEU A 172 10.70 -7.49 -10.81
CA LEU A 172 10.88 -7.37 -9.36
C LEU A 172 11.89 -8.38 -8.78
N THR A 173 12.98 -8.64 -9.52
CA THR A 173 13.96 -9.66 -9.15
C THR A 173 14.46 -9.53 -7.70
N GLN A 174 14.36 -10.60 -6.92
CA GLN A 174 14.78 -10.73 -5.50
C GLN A 174 13.91 -10.03 -4.46
N GLU A 175 12.71 -9.56 -4.81
CA GLU A 175 11.79 -8.96 -3.84
C GLU A 175 10.74 -9.96 -3.35
N SER A 176 10.21 -9.72 -2.15
CA SER A 176 9.00 -10.42 -1.72
C SER A 176 7.80 -9.85 -2.47
N VAL A 177 6.91 -10.71 -2.92
CA VAL A 177 5.71 -10.30 -3.67
C VAL A 177 4.49 -10.89 -2.99
N LEU A 178 3.43 -10.10 -2.82
CA LEU A 178 2.09 -10.55 -2.45
C LEU A 178 1.13 -10.25 -3.60
N ILE A 179 0.31 -11.21 -3.96
CA ILE A 179 -0.68 -11.10 -5.03
C ILE A 179 -2.03 -11.47 -4.45
N GLY A 180 -2.99 -10.57 -4.54
CA GLY A 180 -4.40 -10.86 -4.25
C GLY A 180 -5.22 -10.67 -5.51
N ALA A 181 -5.79 -11.75 -6.03
CA ALA A 181 -6.53 -11.71 -7.28
C ALA A 181 -7.75 -12.62 -7.28
N ASP A 182 -8.85 -12.14 -7.84
CA ASP A 182 -9.96 -13.00 -8.25
C ASP A 182 -9.62 -13.59 -9.62
N MET A 183 -9.32 -14.89 -9.64
CA MET A 183 -8.90 -15.59 -10.84
C MET A 183 -10.06 -16.31 -11.54
N ASN A 184 -11.23 -16.42 -10.89
CA ASN A 184 -12.37 -17.21 -11.36
C ASN A 184 -11.96 -18.62 -11.82
N ALA A 185 -11.05 -19.26 -11.08
CA ALA A 185 -10.46 -20.55 -11.44
C ALA A 185 -10.77 -21.59 -10.35
N HIS A 186 -11.21 -22.78 -10.75
CA HIS A 186 -11.53 -23.86 -9.80
C HIS A 186 -10.38 -24.86 -9.75
N SER A 187 -9.86 -25.11 -8.55
CA SER A 187 -8.92 -26.20 -8.25
C SER A 187 -9.17 -26.75 -6.84
N THR A 188 -8.92 -28.04 -6.72
CA THR A 188 -8.89 -28.79 -5.47
C THR A 188 -7.79 -28.35 -4.50
N LEU A 189 -6.81 -27.55 -4.97
CA LEU A 189 -5.75 -26.99 -4.13
C LEU A 189 -6.23 -25.88 -3.20
N TRP A 190 -7.23 -25.09 -3.62
CA TRP A 190 -7.74 -23.94 -2.84
C TRP A 190 -9.21 -24.07 -2.45
N GLY A 191 -9.77 -25.29 -2.46
CA GLY A 191 -11.04 -25.59 -1.80
C GLY A 191 -12.16 -26.14 -2.69
N TYR A 192 -11.99 -26.18 -4.02
CA TYR A 192 -13.02 -26.76 -4.89
C TYR A 192 -13.06 -28.29 -4.83
N PRO A 193 -14.22 -28.93 -5.10
CA PRO A 193 -14.31 -30.38 -5.19
C PRO A 193 -13.70 -30.95 -6.46
N ASN A 194 -13.52 -30.14 -7.50
CA ASN A 194 -12.97 -30.52 -8.79
C ASN A 194 -12.20 -29.38 -9.44
N ASP A 195 -11.31 -29.75 -10.37
CA ASP A 195 -10.53 -28.79 -11.15
C ASP A 195 -11.30 -28.38 -12.40
N SER A 196 -11.18 -27.11 -12.76
CA SER A 196 -11.66 -26.56 -14.04
C SER A 196 -10.50 -26.46 -15.03
N PRO A 197 -10.75 -26.40 -16.36
CA PRO A 197 -9.70 -26.13 -17.34
C PRO A 197 -8.90 -24.85 -17.10
N ARG A 198 -9.48 -23.90 -16.36
CA ARG A 198 -8.86 -22.63 -16.00
C ARG A 198 -8.02 -22.73 -14.73
N GLY A 199 -8.40 -23.59 -13.78
CA GLY A 199 -7.65 -23.79 -12.54
C GLY A 199 -6.61 -24.92 -12.63
N ASN A 200 -6.79 -25.86 -13.55
CA ASN A 200 -5.89 -27.00 -13.71
C ASN A 200 -4.46 -26.61 -14.08
N ALA A 201 -3.60 -27.64 -14.14
CA ALA A 201 -2.22 -27.58 -14.60
C ALA A 201 -2.02 -26.54 -15.70
N MET A 202 -2.71 -26.62 -16.84
CA MET A 202 -2.45 -25.80 -18.02
C MET A 202 -2.68 -24.28 -17.89
N CYS A 203 -3.12 -23.77 -16.73
CA CYS A 203 -3.33 -22.34 -16.50
C CYS A 203 -2.77 -21.89 -15.14
N VAL A 204 -3.59 -21.87 -14.08
CA VAL A 204 -3.21 -21.25 -12.79
C VAL A 204 -2.19 -22.10 -12.04
N GLU A 205 -2.36 -23.42 -12.00
CA GLU A 205 -1.44 -24.31 -11.31
C GLU A 205 -0.03 -24.32 -11.94
N ASP A 206 0.07 -24.34 -13.27
CA ASP A 206 1.37 -24.20 -13.96
C ASP A 206 1.96 -22.81 -13.73
N PHE A 207 1.15 -21.75 -13.70
CA PHE A 207 1.63 -20.41 -13.38
C PHE A 207 2.23 -20.35 -11.97
N ILE A 208 1.54 -20.92 -10.97
CA ILE A 208 2.01 -21.00 -9.59
C ILE A 208 3.34 -21.77 -9.54
N SER A 209 3.38 -22.93 -10.19
CA SER A 209 4.55 -23.82 -10.18
C SER A 209 5.76 -23.23 -10.91
N SER A 210 5.55 -22.67 -12.10
CA SER A 210 6.61 -22.11 -12.95
C SER A 210 7.22 -20.83 -12.40
N THR A 211 6.45 -20.07 -11.61
CA THR A 211 6.89 -18.81 -11.01
C THR A 211 7.34 -18.99 -9.55
N ASN A 212 7.32 -20.22 -9.03
CA ASN A 212 7.62 -20.55 -7.63
C ASN A 212 6.80 -19.69 -6.65
N LEU A 213 5.50 -19.56 -6.94
CA LEU A 213 4.53 -18.90 -6.08
C LEU A 213 4.08 -19.87 -4.98
N HIS A 214 3.86 -19.35 -3.79
CA HIS A 214 3.25 -20.06 -2.68
C HIS A 214 1.78 -19.66 -2.58
N LEU A 215 0.90 -20.66 -2.51
CA LEU A 215 -0.53 -20.45 -2.26
C LEU A 215 -0.75 -20.21 -0.75
N LEU A 216 -1.36 -19.08 -0.40
CA LEU A 216 -1.67 -18.74 0.99
C LEU A 216 -3.09 -19.12 1.41
N ASN A 217 -3.97 -19.40 0.45
CA ASN A 217 -5.33 -19.88 0.73
C ASN A 217 -5.29 -21.15 1.59
N VAL A 218 -6.14 -21.17 2.63
CA VAL A 218 -6.31 -22.35 3.48
C VAL A 218 -7.43 -23.20 2.89
N LYS A 219 -7.11 -24.44 2.49
CA LYS A 219 -8.01 -25.35 1.76
C LYS A 219 -9.36 -25.59 2.47
N ASP A 220 -9.34 -25.71 3.80
CA ASP A 220 -10.53 -26.01 4.60
C ASP A 220 -11.22 -24.76 5.17
N ALA A 221 -10.84 -23.57 4.69
CA ALA A 221 -11.49 -22.33 5.09
C ALA A 221 -12.91 -22.20 4.48
N GLY A 222 -13.68 -21.27 5.03
CA GLY A 222 -14.98 -20.88 4.47
C GLY A 222 -14.90 -20.42 3.01
N PRO A 223 -16.03 -20.40 2.28
CA PRO A 223 -16.06 -19.95 0.89
C PRO A 223 -15.67 -18.48 0.78
N THR A 224 -14.90 -18.11 -0.24
CA THR A 224 -14.61 -16.69 -0.54
C THR A 224 -15.72 -16.06 -1.37
N PHE A 225 -16.56 -16.88 -2.01
CA PHE A 225 -17.76 -16.48 -2.72
C PHE A 225 -18.95 -17.31 -2.25
N GLN A 226 -20.05 -16.66 -1.85
CA GLN A 226 -21.24 -17.32 -1.37
C GLN A 226 -22.52 -16.59 -1.80
N GLN A 227 -23.31 -17.30 -2.61
CA GLN A 227 -24.71 -16.97 -2.89
C GLN A 227 -25.64 -17.95 -2.16
N HIS A 228 -26.95 -17.70 -2.22
CA HIS A 228 -27.97 -18.54 -1.55
C HIS A 228 -27.81 -20.04 -1.84
N ASN A 229 -27.45 -20.41 -3.08
CA ASN A 229 -27.35 -21.80 -3.53
C ASN A 229 -25.95 -22.19 -4.07
N ALA A 230 -24.96 -21.30 -3.99
CA ALA A 230 -23.64 -21.53 -4.58
C ALA A 230 -22.54 -21.07 -3.64
N LYS A 231 -21.45 -21.85 -3.59
CA LYS A 231 -20.24 -21.55 -2.84
C LYS A 231 -19.03 -21.73 -3.76
N GLY A 232 -18.05 -20.86 -3.63
CA GLY A 232 -16.82 -20.88 -4.42
C GLY A 232 -15.63 -20.28 -3.67
N TRP A 233 -14.46 -20.48 -4.25
CA TRP A 233 -13.16 -19.97 -3.81
C TRP A 233 -12.38 -19.34 -4.97
N PRO A 234 -12.99 -18.42 -5.77
CA PRO A 234 -12.33 -17.85 -6.95
C PRO A 234 -11.19 -16.87 -6.59
N ASP A 235 -11.18 -16.38 -5.35
CA ASP A 235 -10.23 -15.41 -4.83
C ASP A 235 -8.96 -16.10 -4.31
N LEU A 236 -7.83 -15.81 -4.96
CA LEU A 236 -6.53 -16.38 -4.61
C LEU A 236 -5.64 -15.31 -3.97
N THR A 237 -4.88 -15.74 -2.97
CA THR A 237 -3.77 -15.00 -2.40
C THR A 237 -2.50 -15.82 -2.58
N LEU A 238 -1.53 -15.25 -3.29
CA LEU A 238 -0.26 -15.90 -3.64
C LEU A 238 0.92 -15.05 -3.15
N SER A 239 2.06 -15.68 -2.88
CA SER A 239 3.27 -14.98 -2.48
C SER A 239 4.55 -15.50 -3.13
N ILE A 240 5.51 -14.61 -3.32
CA ILE A 240 6.91 -14.93 -3.61
C ILE A 240 7.73 -14.57 -2.37
N GLY A 241 8.60 -15.49 -1.96
CA GLY A 241 9.46 -15.33 -0.80
C GLY A 241 9.02 -16.25 0.34
N GLN A 242 9.89 -17.21 0.67
CA GLN A 242 9.62 -18.21 1.72
C GLN A 242 9.34 -17.54 3.08
N HIS A 243 10.10 -16.50 3.42
CA HIS A 243 9.94 -15.80 4.69
C HIS A 243 8.59 -15.06 4.80
N LEU A 244 8.17 -14.38 3.72
CA LEU A 244 6.84 -13.76 3.66
C LEU A 244 5.73 -14.80 3.85
N SER A 245 5.84 -15.92 3.12
CA SER A 245 4.84 -16.99 3.15
C SER A 245 4.72 -17.64 4.53
N ASN A 246 5.85 -17.85 5.22
CA ASN A 246 5.87 -18.44 6.57
C ASN A 246 5.37 -17.48 7.67
N THR A 247 5.36 -16.17 7.40
CA THR A 247 4.94 -15.13 8.37
C THR A 247 3.54 -14.61 8.10
N ALA A 248 2.88 -15.10 7.05
CA ALA A 248 1.53 -14.76 6.69
C ALA A 248 0.51 -15.65 7.42
N SER A 249 -0.56 -15.03 7.92
CA SER A 249 -1.79 -15.71 8.30
C SER A 249 -2.91 -15.25 7.38
N TRP A 250 -3.75 -16.19 6.94
CA TRP A 250 -4.81 -15.99 5.97
C TRP A 250 -6.12 -16.53 6.54
N GLU A 251 -7.19 -15.74 6.49
CA GLU A 251 -8.52 -16.14 6.94
C GLU A 251 -9.62 -15.47 6.12
N VAL A 252 -10.76 -16.16 5.96
CA VAL A 252 -11.99 -15.56 5.47
C VAL A 252 -12.76 -15.04 6.69
N LEU A 253 -13.08 -13.76 6.71
CA LEU A 253 -13.84 -13.14 7.80
C LEU A 253 -15.30 -13.58 7.75
N GLU A 254 -15.92 -13.72 8.92
CA GLU A 254 -17.35 -14.03 9.07
C GLU A 254 -18.24 -12.77 8.95
N ASP A 255 -17.63 -11.58 8.86
CA ASP A 255 -18.33 -10.32 8.68
C ASP A 255 -19.14 -10.33 7.38
N VAL A 256 -20.39 -9.88 7.47
CA VAL A 256 -21.28 -9.77 6.31
C VAL A 256 -20.76 -8.65 5.41
N SER A 257 -20.21 -9.03 4.26
CA SER A 257 -20.04 -8.11 3.13
C SER A 257 -21.41 -7.84 2.48
N PHE A 258 -21.54 -6.72 1.78
CA PHE A 258 -22.71 -6.43 0.93
C PHE A 258 -22.47 -6.88 -0.52
N SER A 259 -21.53 -7.80 -0.72
CA SER A 259 -21.16 -8.49 -1.95
C SER A 259 -21.45 -9.98 -1.78
N ASP A 260 -21.53 -10.72 -2.88
CA ASP A 260 -21.53 -12.18 -2.81
C ASP A 260 -20.14 -12.75 -2.46
N HIS A 261 -19.09 -11.91 -2.45
CA HIS A 261 -17.76 -12.30 -1.98
C HIS A 261 -17.54 -11.94 -0.51
N ASN A 262 -16.87 -12.81 0.21
CA ASN A 262 -16.49 -12.63 1.61
C ASN A 262 -15.13 -11.95 1.72
N PHE A 263 -14.95 -11.20 2.81
CA PHE A 263 -13.69 -10.54 3.10
C PHE A 263 -12.59 -11.55 3.40
N ILE A 264 -11.43 -11.38 2.76
CA ILE A 264 -10.23 -12.17 3.05
C ILE A 264 -9.26 -11.27 3.80
N LYS A 265 -8.87 -11.67 5.02
CA LYS A 265 -7.87 -10.97 5.80
C LYS A 265 -6.53 -11.70 5.70
N ILE A 266 -5.51 -10.94 5.33
CA ILE A 266 -4.12 -11.36 5.22
C ILE A 266 -3.33 -10.53 6.23
N GLN A 267 -2.83 -11.17 7.27
CA GLN A 267 -1.93 -10.53 8.22
C GLN A 267 -0.52 -11.03 7.98
N LEU A 268 0.39 -10.09 7.72
CA LEU A 268 1.81 -10.37 7.56
C LEU A 268 2.52 -9.95 8.83
N ASN A 269 3.19 -10.88 9.51
CA ASN A 269 3.97 -10.59 10.72
C ASN A 269 5.31 -9.89 10.41
N ILE A 270 5.22 -8.81 9.64
CA ILE A 270 6.29 -7.90 9.23
C ILE A 270 5.79 -6.47 9.46
N THR A 271 6.72 -5.54 9.66
CA THR A 271 6.38 -4.15 9.95
C THR A 271 6.71 -3.26 8.77
N THR A 272 5.85 -2.29 8.49
CA THR A 272 6.10 -1.31 7.42
C THR A 272 7.00 -0.19 7.90
N GLN A 273 7.95 0.23 7.06
CA GLN A 273 8.80 1.38 7.32
C GLN A 273 8.10 2.66 6.83
N SER A 274 7.77 3.55 7.76
CA SER A 274 7.29 4.89 7.46
C SER A 274 8.46 5.86 7.38
N HIS A 275 8.51 6.63 6.31
CA HIS A 275 9.42 7.77 6.17
C HIS A 275 8.65 9.06 6.44
N SER A 276 9.04 9.75 7.49
CA SER A 276 8.56 11.11 7.74
C SER A 276 9.60 12.11 7.22
N TYR A 277 9.16 12.96 6.29
CA TYR A 277 9.97 14.07 5.81
C TYR A 277 9.60 15.31 6.61
N THR A 278 10.57 15.88 7.31
CA THR A 278 10.39 17.17 7.97
C THR A 278 10.39 18.26 6.90
N TRP A 279 9.21 18.71 6.48
CA TRP A 279 9.11 19.80 5.52
C TRP A 279 9.15 21.15 6.25
N PHE A 280 10.24 21.90 6.06
CA PHE A 280 10.34 23.26 6.57
C PHE A 280 9.67 24.22 5.59
N LYS A 281 8.61 24.90 6.04
CA LYS A 281 8.06 26.05 5.33
C LYS A 281 8.81 27.31 5.77
N THR A 282 9.32 28.08 4.82
CA THR A 282 9.82 29.42 5.12
C THR A 282 8.65 30.27 5.61
N ALA A 283 8.80 30.97 6.74
CA ALA A 283 7.73 31.73 7.38
C ALA A 283 7.02 32.75 6.47
N TYR A 284 7.68 33.21 5.40
CA TYR A 284 7.19 34.28 4.53
C TYR A 284 7.24 33.96 3.02
N GLY A 285 7.18 32.67 2.63
CA GLY A 285 7.03 32.31 1.20
C GLY A 285 8.27 32.55 0.32
N GLY A 286 9.48 32.46 0.88
CA GLY A 286 10.75 32.73 0.19
C GLY A 286 11.39 31.53 -0.53
N HIS A 287 10.59 30.63 -1.11
CA HIS A 287 11.09 29.37 -1.68
C HIS A 287 12.19 29.58 -2.74
N ASN A 288 12.00 30.53 -3.66
CA ASN A 288 12.97 30.82 -4.71
C ASN A 288 14.30 31.34 -4.15
N LYS A 289 14.25 32.19 -3.10
CA LYS A 289 15.44 32.76 -2.45
C LYS A 289 16.21 31.68 -1.67
N PHE A 290 15.50 30.74 -1.04
CA PHE A 290 16.10 29.57 -0.40
C PHE A 290 16.81 28.67 -1.41
N ILE A 291 16.13 28.28 -2.50
CA ILE A 291 16.73 27.41 -3.53
C ILE A 291 17.96 28.06 -4.17
N GLN A 292 17.93 29.36 -4.45
CA GLN A 292 19.08 30.09 -5.01
C GLN A 292 20.28 30.14 -4.06
N ASN A 293 20.06 30.26 -2.75
CA ASN A 293 21.14 30.27 -1.75
C ASN A 293 21.64 28.87 -1.40
N PHE A 294 20.80 27.84 -1.55
CA PHE A 294 21.14 26.46 -1.20
C PHE A 294 21.86 25.74 -2.35
N LYS A 295 21.42 25.93 -3.61
CA LYS A 295 22.02 25.31 -4.81
C LYS A 295 23.56 25.37 -4.88
N PRO A 296 24.22 26.51 -4.61
CA PRO A 296 25.68 26.59 -4.68
C PRO A 296 26.40 25.76 -3.61
N LYS A 297 25.75 25.48 -2.48
CA LYS A 297 26.33 24.77 -1.33
C LYS A 297 26.13 23.25 -1.38
N VAL A 298 25.31 22.75 -2.31
CA VAL A 298 25.10 21.30 -2.49
C VAL A 298 26.24 20.67 -3.30
N ASN A 299 26.82 21.42 -4.24
CA ASN A 299 27.93 20.95 -5.08
C ASN A 299 29.28 20.85 -4.34
N SER A 300 29.34 21.26 -3.07
CA SER A 300 30.55 21.15 -2.24
C SER A 300 30.58 19.90 -1.34
N ILE A 301 29.63 18.96 -1.51
CA ILE A 301 29.51 17.71 -0.73
C ILE A 301 29.71 16.48 -1.64
N GLN A 302 30.66 16.56 -2.57
CA GLN A 302 31.16 15.39 -3.32
C GLN A 302 32.45 14.87 -2.68
#